data_AF-A0A6J4NVF0-F1
#
_entry.id   AF-A0A6J4NVF0-F1
#
_cell.length_a   1.000
_cell.length_b   1.000
_cell.length_c   1.000
_cell.angle_alpha   90.00
_cell.angle_beta   90.00
_cell.angle_gamma   90.00
#
_symmetry.space_group_name_H-M   'P 1'
#
loop_
_entity.id
_entity.type
_entity.pdbx_description
1 polymer ?
#
loop_
_entity_poly.entity_id
_entity_poly.type
_entity_poly.pdbx_seq_one_letter_code
_entity_poly.pdbx_strand_id
1 'polypeptide(L)'
;ANRVAGRMKALARHWSRIAVTLVPLVLAVLHATGAVPLGVLQRLDDIIYDARLRATMPRTLDERIVIVDLDEKSLAEVGRWPWSRNRVAALVDELFDGQQAAILGFDVVFAEPDDSSGLRRLRQLAQAELKDQPGFGHRIEQLQPQLDYDSVLASALKDRPIVMGYYFTGSDREAHASGVLPQPVMHKDALQGRPVRFTRWSGYGANIEPLARAAPAAGFFNPVVDADGVVRAIPLLAEYRDQYYESLALAMFRALAGGPAVEPGFTADGAGGRDDHALDHIRLRSDSRSHRVPVAEGVVTLVPFRGPGGPAGGSFRYVSAADLLAKRIAPASLKGKIVLIGTTAPGLQDLRVTPVGQAYAGVETHANLISG
;
A
#
# COMPACT_ATOMS: atom_id res chain seq x y z
N ALA A 1 -27.41 54.08 -29.56
CA ALA A 1 -27.86 54.33 -28.16
C ALA A 1 -29.12 53.54 -27.78
N ASN A 2 -30.26 53.69 -28.47
CA ASN A 2 -31.55 53.08 -28.06
C ASN A 2 -31.61 51.54 -27.99
N ARG A 3 -30.88 50.81 -28.85
CA ARG A 3 -30.83 49.33 -28.78
C ARG A 3 -30.08 48.79 -27.55
N VAL A 4 -29.08 49.52 -27.07
CA VAL A 4 -28.27 49.12 -25.90
C VAL A 4 -29.05 49.38 -24.61
N ALA A 5 -29.69 50.54 -24.51
CA ALA A 5 -30.55 50.90 -23.37
C ALA A 5 -31.76 49.95 -23.21
N GLY A 6 -32.35 49.48 -24.32
CA GLY A 6 -33.44 48.49 -24.30
C GLY A 6 -32.98 47.11 -23.84
N ARG A 7 -31.80 46.66 -24.27
CA ARG A 7 -31.19 45.40 -23.80
C ARG A 7 -30.87 45.43 -22.31
N MET A 8 -30.38 46.56 -21.79
CA MET A 8 -30.09 46.72 -20.35
C MET A 8 -31.35 46.69 -19.48
N LYS A 9 -32.47 47.29 -19.93
CA LYS A 9 -33.76 47.20 -19.21
C LYS A 9 -34.36 45.79 -19.20
N ALA A 10 -34.19 45.03 -20.29
CA ALA A 10 -34.62 43.63 -20.35
C ALA A 10 -33.76 42.73 -19.45
N LEU A 11 -32.44 42.95 -19.41
CA LEU A 11 -31.52 42.24 -18.52
C LEU A 11 -31.87 42.48 -17.04
N ALA A 12 -32.14 43.74 -16.66
CA ALA A 12 -32.54 44.10 -15.30
C ALA A 12 -33.87 43.45 -14.88
N ARG A 13 -34.82 43.31 -15.81
CA ARG A 13 -36.14 42.69 -15.55
C ARG A 13 -36.06 41.17 -15.33
N HIS A 14 -35.09 40.50 -15.93
CA HIS A 14 -34.89 39.05 -15.82
C HIS A 14 -33.67 38.66 -14.99
N TRP A 15 -33.04 39.63 -14.32
CA TRP A 15 -31.80 39.44 -13.56
C TRP A 15 -31.91 38.32 -12.53
N SER A 16 -33.05 38.19 -11.84
CA SER A 16 -33.27 37.09 -10.89
C SER A 16 -33.23 35.71 -11.54
N ARG A 17 -33.83 35.54 -12.74
CA ARG A 17 -33.82 34.27 -13.48
C ARG A 17 -32.43 33.96 -14.05
N ILE A 18 -31.72 34.98 -14.51
CA ILE A 18 -30.35 34.86 -14.98
C ILE A 18 -29.44 34.47 -13.81
N ALA A 19 -29.54 35.15 -12.66
CA ALA A 19 -28.75 34.82 -11.48
C ALA A 19 -29.00 33.39 -10.98
N VAL A 20 -30.26 32.95 -10.91
CA VAL A 20 -30.63 31.59 -10.45
C VAL A 20 -30.07 30.48 -11.36
N THR A 21 -29.79 30.76 -12.63
CA THR A 21 -29.23 29.77 -13.57
C THR A 21 -27.72 29.88 -13.74
N LEU A 22 -27.21 31.10 -13.81
CA LEU A 22 -25.81 31.39 -14.10
C LEU A 22 -24.93 31.20 -12.86
N VAL A 23 -25.44 31.44 -11.64
CA VAL A 23 -24.69 31.22 -10.40
C VAL A 23 -24.39 29.72 -10.17
N PRO A 24 -25.37 28.79 -10.22
CA PRO A 24 -25.07 27.36 -10.11
C PRO A 24 -24.15 26.86 -11.23
N LEU A 25 -24.31 27.36 -12.46
CA LEU A 25 -23.45 26.98 -13.57
C LEU A 25 -22.01 27.44 -13.35
N VAL A 26 -21.80 28.70 -12.93
CA VAL A 26 -20.45 29.20 -12.61
C VAL A 26 -19.86 28.44 -11.43
N LEU A 27 -20.64 28.14 -10.39
CA LEU A 27 -20.20 27.31 -9.26
C LEU A 27 -19.83 25.89 -9.69
N ALA A 28 -20.62 25.26 -10.57
CA ALA A 28 -20.32 23.94 -11.13
C ALA A 28 -19.06 23.96 -11.99
N VAL A 29 -18.87 25.00 -12.82
CA VAL A 29 -17.66 25.18 -13.62
C VAL A 29 -16.44 25.40 -12.71
N LEU A 30 -16.55 26.27 -11.70
CA LEU A 30 -15.48 26.53 -10.73
C LEU A 30 -15.12 25.27 -9.93
N HIS A 31 -16.10 24.42 -9.62
CA HIS A 31 -15.88 23.13 -9.00
C HIS A 31 -15.19 22.14 -9.95
N ALA A 32 -15.70 22.00 -11.18
CA ALA A 32 -15.14 21.11 -12.19
C ALA A 32 -13.71 21.50 -12.61
N THR A 33 -13.35 22.78 -12.51
CA THR A 33 -11.97 23.24 -12.73
C THR A 33 -11.09 23.19 -11.48
N GLY A 34 -11.60 22.73 -10.34
CA GLY A 34 -10.87 22.68 -9.07
C GLY A 34 -10.60 24.05 -8.42
N ALA A 35 -11.18 25.14 -8.94
CA ALA A 35 -10.93 26.50 -8.46
C ALA A 35 -11.66 26.78 -7.14
N VAL A 36 -12.86 26.22 -6.96
CA VAL A 36 -13.63 26.28 -5.70
C VAL A 36 -14.22 24.89 -5.42
N PRO A 37 -13.59 24.07 -4.57
CA PRO A 37 -14.14 22.77 -4.22
C PRO A 37 -15.41 22.96 -3.38
N LEU A 38 -16.55 22.59 -3.95
CA LEU A 38 -17.84 22.61 -3.27
C LEU A 38 -18.11 21.21 -2.68
N GLY A 39 -17.98 21.07 -1.36
CA GLY A 39 -18.07 19.75 -0.71
C GLY A 39 -19.38 18.99 -0.97
N VAL A 40 -20.49 19.68 -1.27
CA VAL A 40 -21.76 19.03 -1.64
C VAL A 40 -21.69 18.39 -3.03
N LEU A 41 -21.05 19.05 -4.00
CA LEU A 41 -20.87 18.50 -5.35
C LEU A 41 -19.88 17.35 -5.34
N GLN A 42 -18.76 17.49 -4.60
CA GLN A 42 -17.80 16.41 -4.43
C GLN A 42 -18.46 15.12 -3.91
N ARG A 43 -19.31 15.22 -2.89
CA ARG A 43 -20.06 14.07 -2.38
C ARG A 43 -20.99 13.44 -3.42
N LEU A 44 -21.62 14.24 -4.27
CA LEU A 44 -22.47 13.70 -5.34
C LEU A 44 -21.62 12.96 -6.38
N ASP A 45 -20.46 13.52 -6.74
CA ASP A 45 -19.51 12.88 -7.65
C ASP A 45 -19.00 11.55 -7.07
N ASP A 46 -18.66 11.52 -5.78
CA ASP A 46 -18.23 10.31 -5.07
C ASP A 46 -19.34 9.24 -5.06
N ILE A 47 -20.60 9.64 -4.80
CA ILE A 47 -21.76 8.73 -4.85
C ILE A 47 -21.96 8.16 -6.26
N ILE A 48 -21.89 9.00 -7.29
CA ILE A 48 -22.06 8.60 -8.69
C ILE A 48 -20.91 7.66 -9.09
N TYR A 49 -19.68 7.98 -8.70
CA TYR A 49 -18.51 7.14 -8.91
C TYR A 49 -18.70 5.77 -8.26
N ASP A 50 -19.07 5.71 -6.99
CA ASP A 50 -19.27 4.46 -6.26
C ASP A 50 -20.38 3.61 -6.90
N ALA A 51 -21.49 4.24 -7.31
CA ALA A 51 -22.58 3.55 -8.00
C ALA A 51 -22.13 2.97 -9.34
N ARG A 52 -21.38 3.74 -10.13
CA ARG A 52 -20.81 3.29 -11.41
C ARG A 52 -19.86 2.12 -11.19
N LEU A 53 -18.92 2.26 -10.26
CA LEU A 53 -17.93 1.22 -9.94
C LEU A 53 -18.61 -0.10 -9.55
N ARG A 54 -19.58 -0.08 -8.62
CA ARG A 54 -20.32 -1.28 -8.20
C ARG A 54 -21.09 -1.95 -9.33
N ALA A 55 -21.55 -1.16 -10.30
CA ALA A 55 -22.28 -1.65 -11.48
C ALA A 55 -21.34 -2.22 -12.55
N THR A 56 -20.11 -1.70 -12.68
CA THR A 56 -19.18 -2.08 -13.75
C THR A 56 -18.01 -2.97 -13.31
N MET A 57 -17.84 -3.21 -12.01
CA MET A 57 -16.73 -4.05 -11.51
C MET A 57 -16.79 -5.48 -12.10
N PRO A 58 -15.66 -6.07 -12.49
CA PRO A 58 -15.62 -7.36 -13.19
C PRO A 58 -16.30 -8.53 -12.46
N ARG A 59 -16.21 -8.60 -11.13
CA ARG A 59 -16.66 -9.74 -10.30
C ARG A 59 -16.07 -11.09 -10.76
N THR A 60 -14.82 -11.06 -11.19
CA THR A 60 -14.07 -12.23 -11.68
C THR A 60 -12.85 -12.49 -10.81
N LEU A 61 -12.53 -13.77 -10.67
CA LEU A 61 -11.34 -14.26 -10.00
C LEU A 61 -10.09 -13.95 -10.85
N ASP A 62 -9.10 -13.29 -10.25
CA ASP A 62 -7.75 -13.24 -10.80
C ASP A 62 -6.91 -14.39 -10.21
N GLU A 63 -6.75 -15.46 -10.99
CA GLU A 63 -6.00 -16.64 -10.55
C GLU A 63 -4.50 -16.40 -10.37
N ARG A 64 -3.95 -15.28 -10.85
CA ARG A 64 -2.51 -14.98 -10.75
C ARG A 64 -2.11 -14.58 -9.33
N ILE A 65 -3.05 -14.02 -8.56
CA ILE A 65 -2.81 -13.43 -7.25
C ILE A 65 -3.48 -14.27 -6.17
N VAL A 66 -2.75 -14.53 -5.10
CA VAL A 66 -3.23 -15.29 -3.93
C VAL A 66 -2.95 -14.46 -2.67
N ILE A 67 -3.96 -14.36 -1.81
CA ILE A 67 -3.83 -13.73 -0.50
C ILE A 67 -3.63 -14.83 0.54
N VAL A 68 -2.51 -14.77 1.25
CA VAL A 68 -2.23 -15.59 2.43
C VAL A 68 -2.73 -14.82 3.64
N ASP A 69 -3.75 -15.36 4.27
CA ASP A 69 -4.55 -14.65 5.26
C ASP A 69 -4.18 -15.05 6.68
N LEU A 70 -3.89 -14.05 7.50
CA LEU A 70 -3.84 -14.15 8.96
C LEU A 70 -5.27 -14.11 9.52
N ASP A 71 -6.07 -15.11 9.16
CA ASP A 71 -7.47 -15.26 9.54
C ASP A 71 -7.66 -15.71 11.00
N GLU A 72 -8.90 -15.74 11.48
CA GLU A 72 -9.22 -16.22 12.84
C GLU A 72 -8.73 -17.66 13.07
N LYS A 73 -8.79 -18.50 12.04
CA LYS A 73 -8.25 -19.87 12.07
C LYS A 73 -6.74 -19.85 12.31
N SER A 74 -6.00 -18.99 11.62
CA SER A 74 -4.56 -18.81 11.82
C SER A 74 -4.24 -18.35 13.23
N LEU A 75 -5.00 -17.39 13.76
CA LEU A 75 -4.83 -16.91 15.13
C LEU A 75 -5.18 -17.99 16.18
N ALA A 76 -6.15 -18.84 15.90
CA ALA A 76 -6.56 -19.93 16.80
C ALA A 76 -5.56 -21.09 16.82
N GLU A 77 -5.04 -21.50 15.66
CA GLU A 77 -4.15 -22.66 15.56
C GLU A 77 -2.68 -22.32 15.84
N VAL A 78 -2.20 -21.19 15.32
CA VAL A 78 -0.80 -20.78 15.46
C VAL A 78 -0.64 -19.95 16.74
N GLY A 79 -1.58 -19.05 17.01
CA GLY A 79 -1.58 -18.18 18.18
C GLY A 79 -1.66 -16.71 17.80
N ARG A 80 -1.61 -15.85 18.83
CA ARG A 80 -1.80 -14.40 18.67
C ARG A 80 -0.68 -13.76 17.84
N TRP A 81 -1.07 -12.89 16.91
CA TRP A 81 -0.14 -12.01 16.18
C TRP A 81 0.37 -10.87 17.07
N PRO A 82 1.64 -10.41 16.94
CA PRO A 82 2.66 -10.87 16.01
C PRO A 82 3.22 -12.26 16.34
N TRP A 83 3.38 -13.10 15.31
CA TRP A 83 4.05 -14.39 15.47
C TRP A 83 5.56 -14.22 15.61
N SER A 84 6.19 -15.18 16.30
CA SER A 84 7.63 -15.29 16.37
C SER A 84 8.25 -15.45 14.98
N ARG A 85 9.40 -14.83 14.75
CA ARG A 85 10.05 -14.69 13.45
C ARG A 85 10.48 -16.03 12.86
N ASN A 86 10.73 -17.06 13.68
CA ASN A 86 10.93 -18.42 13.20
C ASN A 86 9.68 -19.03 12.55
N ARG A 87 8.47 -18.67 13.00
CA ARG A 87 7.21 -19.13 12.37
C ARG A 87 6.96 -18.38 11.06
N VAL A 88 7.26 -17.08 11.04
CA VAL A 88 7.23 -16.31 9.79
C VAL A 88 8.26 -16.86 8.81
N ALA A 89 9.46 -17.22 9.26
CA ALA A 89 10.49 -17.85 8.44
C ALA A 89 10.00 -19.18 7.84
N ALA A 90 9.39 -20.04 8.67
CA ALA A 90 8.79 -21.29 8.19
C ALA A 90 7.67 -21.07 7.15
N LEU A 91 6.87 -20.01 7.30
CA LEU A 91 5.87 -19.62 6.31
C LEU A 91 6.52 -19.18 4.99
N VAL A 92 7.57 -18.37 5.06
CA VAL A 92 8.34 -17.94 3.88
C VAL A 92 8.98 -19.14 3.18
N ASP A 93 9.61 -20.05 3.92
CA ASP A 93 10.20 -21.27 3.39
C ASP A 93 9.14 -22.15 2.72
N GLU A 94 7.97 -22.35 3.33
CA GLU A 94 6.89 -23.12 2.70
C GLU A 94 6.39 -22.45 1.41
N LEU A 95 6.25 -21.12 1.39
CA LEU A 95 5.77 -20.39 0.21
C LEU A 95 6.73 -20.50 -0.98
N PHE A 96 8.04 -20.43 -0.74
CA PHE A 96 9.03 -20.48 -1.81
C PHE A 96 9.46 -21.91 -2.15
N ASP A 97 9.75 -22.73 -1.14
CA ASP A 97 10.34 -24.06 -1.36
C ASP A 97 9.24 -25.12 -1.59
N GLY A 98 8.15 -25.06 -0.83
CA GLY A 98 7.03 -26.00 -0.93
C GLY A 98 6.01 -25.63 -2.02
N GLN A 99 5.72 -24.34 -2.15
CA GLN A 99 4.67 -23.84 -3.05
C GLN A 99 5.18 -23.15 -4.31
N GLN A 100 6.46 -22.78 -4.37
CA GLN A 100 7.10 -22.17 -5.55
C GLN A 100 6.43 -20.85 -6.00
N ALA A 101 6.03 -20.01 -5.03
CA ALA A 101 5.51 -18.68 -5.30
C ALA A 101 6.49 -17.83 -6.14
N ALA A 102 5.97 -16.99 -7.03
CA ALA A 102 6.80 -16.13 -7.88
C ALA A 102 7.38 -14.93 -7.14
N ILE A 103 6.59 -14.36 -6.23
CA ILE A 103 6.93 -13.19 -5.42
C ILE A 103 6.06 -13.18 -4.17
N LEU A 104 6.57 -12.60 -3.09
CA LEU A 104 5.83 -12.39 -1.84
C LEU A 104 5.84 -10.90 -1.45
N GLY A 105 4.66 -10.32 -1.20
CA GLY A 105 4.51 -9.02 -0.55
C GLY A 105 4.02 -9.16 0.89
N PHE A 106 4.63 -8.44 1.82
CA PHE A 106 4.14 -8.34 3.19
C PHE A 106 3.33 -7.05 3.38
N ASP A 107 2.02 -7.18 3.61
CA ASP A 107 1.19 -6.08 4.10
C ASP A 107 1.22 -6.03 5.65
N VAL A 108 2.42 -6.21 6.20
CA VAL A 108 2.75 -6.16 7.62
C VAL A 108 4.17 -5.63 7.76
N VAL A 109 4.50 -5.13 8.95
CA VAL A 109 5.80 -4.52 9.25
C VAL A 109 6.43 -5.19 10.48
N PHE A 110 7.74 -5.39 10.42
CA PHE A 110 8.54 -5.97 11.50
C PHE A 110 9.44 -4.90 12.12
N ALA A 111 8.79 -3.94 12.80
CA ALA A 111 9.45 -2.73 13.32
C ALA A 111 10.25 -2.92 14.61
N GLU A 112 10.05 -4.05 15.29
CA GLU A 112 10.69 -4.36 16.57
C GLU A 112 11.42 -5.71 16.50
N PRO A 113 12.55 -5.85 17.24
CA PRO A 113 13.24 -7.12 17.42
C PRO A 113 12.34 -8.19 18.03
N ASP A 114 12.58 -9.45 17.70
CA ASP A 114 11.87 -10.58 18.28
C ASP A 114 12.61 -11.17 19.49
N ASP A 115 11.94 -11.09 20.64
CA ASP A 115 12.47 -11.56 21.92
C ASP A 115 11.79 -12.84 22.43
N SER A 116 10.92 -13.45 21.63
CA SER A 116 10.08 -14.60 22.02
C SER A 116 10.85 -15.90 22.24
N SER A 117 12.09 -16.02 21.76
CA SER A 117 12.94 -17.20 22.00
C SER A 117 13.51 -17.27 23.43
N GLY A 118 13.46 -16.16 24.18
CA GLY A 118 14.10 -16.03 25.49
C GLY A 118 15.62 -15.88 25.43
N LEU A 119 16.23 -15.76 24.24
CA LEU A 119 17.69 -15.66 24.06
C LEU A 119 18.31 -14.54 24.90
N ARG A 120 17.66 -13.36 24.98
CA ARG A 120 18.14 -12.27 25.83
C ARG A 120 18.23 -12.67 27.30
N ARG A 121 17.22 -13.38 27.82
CA ARG A 121 17.21 -13.86 29.21
C ARG A 121 18.26 -14.94 29.42
N LEU A 122 18.43 -15.86 28.47
CA LEU A 122 19.47 -16.90 28.54
C LEU A 122 20.88 -16.29 28.58
N ARG A 123 21.13 -15.25 27.78
CA ARG A 123 22.39 -14.49 27.83
C ARG A 123 22.58 -13.78 29.18
N GLN A 124 21.53 -13.17 29.72
CA GLN A 124 21.58 -12.55 31.05
C GLN A 124 21.93 -13.57 32.13
N LEU A 125 21.27 -14.73 32.14
CA LEU A 125 21.56 -15.83 33.09
C LEU A 125 23.02 -16.28 32.95
N ALA A 126 23.53 -16.42 31.72
CA ALA A 126 24.90 -16.86 31.46
C ALA A 126 25.96 -15.85 31.93
N GLN A 127 25.62 -14.57 31.98
CA GLN A 127 26.52 -13.50 32.42
C GLN A 127 26.41 -13.18 33.92
N ALA A 128 25.28 -13.54 34.55
CA ALA A 128 24.99 -13.24 35.95
C ALA A 128 24.80 -14.52 36.78
N GLU A 129 23.56 -15.01 36.94
CA GLU A 129 23.22 -16.03 37.92
C GLU A 129 23.92 -17.38 37.69
N LEU A 130 24.22 -17.72 36.42
CA LEU A 130 24.81 -18.99 36.00
C LEU A 130 26.21 -18.81 35.38
N LYS A 131 26.90 -17.70 35.67
CA LYS A 131 28.24 -17.42 35.14
C LYS A 131 29.28 -18.48 35.53
N ASP A 132 29.14 -19.04 36.73
CA ASP A 132 30.07 -20.02 37.30
C ASP A 132 29.67 -21.46 36.96
N GLN A 133 28.54 -21.66 36.27
CA GLN A 133 28.07 -22.97 35.84
C GLN A 133 28.89 -23.46 34.63
N PRO A 134 29.69 -24.54 34.77
CA PRO A 134 30.55 -25.00 33.69
C PRO A 134 29.77 -25.33 32.42
N GLY A 135 30.23 -24.82 31.28
CA GLY A 135 29.66 -25.12 29.96
C GLY A 135 28.34 -24.43 29.61
N PHE A 136 27.69 -23.71 30.55
CA PHE A 136 26.41 -23.06 30.28
C PHE A 136 26.52 -21.97 29.21
N GLY A 137 27.48 -21.05 29.33
CA GLY A 137 27.73 -20.00 28.34
C GLY A 137 28.00 -20.54 26.93
N HIS A 138 28.92 -21.52 26.82
CA HIS A 138 29.23 -22.19 25.56
C HIS A 138 27.99 -22.89 24.96
N ARG A 139 27.12 -23.46 25.79
CA ARG A 139 25.86 -24.07 25.30
C ARG A 139 24.90 -23.02 24.75
N ILE A 140 24.82 -21.83 25.36
CA ILE A 140 24.02 -20.73 24.82
C ILE A 140 24.58 -20.23 23.48
N GLU A 141 25.91 -20.10 23.36
CA GLU A 141 26.56 -19.75 22.09
C GLU A 141 26.24 -20.75 20.97
N GLN A 142 26.22 -22.05 21.28
CA GLN A 142 25.84 -23.09 20.32
C GLN A 142 24.35 -23.01 19.90
N LEU A 143 23.46 -22.61 20.80
CA LEU A 143 22.02 -22.53 20.54
C LEU A 143 21.61 -21.19 19.92
N GLN A 144 22.43 -20.14 20.08
CA GLN A 144 22.14 -18.79 19.62
C GLN A 144 21.67 -18.73 18.16
N PRO A 145 22.30 -19.40 17.17
CA PRO A 145 21.84 -19.33 15.78
C PRO A 145 20.40 -19.81 15.56
N GLN A 146 19.92 -20.72 16.43
CA GLN A 146 18.55 -21.26 16.35
C GLN A 146 17.55 -20.41 17.15
N LEU A 147 18.03 -19.65 18.14
CA LEU A 147 17.21 -18.82 19.03
C LEU A 147 17.19 -17.34 18.62
N ASP A 148 18.07 -16.91 17.73
CA ASP A 148 18.03 -15.59 17.13
C ASP A 148 17.02 -15.59 15.98
N TYR A 149 15.74 -15.43 16.34
CA TYR A 149 14.66 -15.59 15.38
C TYR A 149 14.63 -14.49 14.31
N ASP A 150 15.13 -13.28 14.60
CA ASP A 150 15.33 -12.24 13.59
C ASP A 150 16.35 -12.68 12.53
N SER A 151 17.45 -13.32 12.96
CA SER A 151 18.45 -13.89 12.04
C SER A 151 17.92 -15.08 11.25
N VAL A 152 17.07 -15.92 11.87
CA VAL A 152 16.37 -17.01 11.18
C VAL A 152 15.47 -16.47 10.08
N LEU A 153 14.65 -15.44 10.36
CA LEU A 153 13.82 -14.82 9.33
C LEU A 153 14.67 -14.11 8.28
N ALA A 154 15.70 -13.34 8.66
CA ALA A 154 16.59 -12.70 7.70
C ALA A 154 17.20 -13.72 6.72
N SER A 155 17.57 -14.91 7.20
CA SER A 155 18.07 -15.99 6.36
C SER A 155 17.01 -16.53 5.39
N ALA A 156 15.76 -16.68 5.86
CA ALA A 156 14.64 -17.09 5.01
C ALA A 156 14.22 -16.01 4.00
N LEU A 157 14.49 -14.73 4.24
CA LEU A 157 14.17 -13.65 3.30
C LEU A 157 15.21 -13.50 2.18
N LYS A 158 16.46 -13.84 2.47
CA LYS A 158 17.61 -13.57 1.62
C LYS A 158 17.50 -14.23 0.25
N ASP A 159 17.90 -13.51 -0.80
CA ASP A 159 17.98 -13.98 -2.19
C ASP A 159 16.63 -14.48 -2.77
N ARG A 160 15.50 -14.08 -2.15
CA ARG A 160 14.14 -14.40 -2.62
C ARG A 160 13.42 -13.13 -3.09
N PRO A 161 12.51 -13.24 -4.08
CA PRO A 161 11.75 -12.09 -4.58
C PRO A 161 10.67 -11.70 -3.56
N ILE A 162 11.04 -10.84 -2.62
CA ILE A 162 10.18 -10.40 -1.52
C ILE A 162 10.14 -8.87 -1.48
N VAL A 163 8.94 -8.33 -1.28
CA VAL A 163 8.73 -6.90 -1.02
C VAL A 163 8.18 -6.73 0.39
N MET A 164 8.92 -6.01 1.21
CA MET A 164 8.57 -5.77 2.61
C MET A 164 7.61 -4.58 2.74
N GLY A 165 6.64 -4.67 3.64
CA GLY A 165 5.76 -3.56 3.97
C GLY A 165 6.37 -2.61 5.00
N TYR A 166 5.98 -1.34 4.94
CA TYR A 166 6.20 -0.36 6.00
C TYR A 166 5.12 0.73 5.95
N TYR A 167 5.12 1.63 6.93
CA TYR A 167 4.16 2.74 6.95
C TYR A 167 4.83 4.07 7.33
N PHE A 168 4.26 5.14 6.81
CA PHE A 168 4.55 6.51 7.23
C PHE A 168 3.62 6.98 8.36
N THR A 169 4.07 7.97 9.14
CA THR A 169 3.32 8.62 10.21
C THR A 169 3.32 10.14 10.05
N GLY A 170 2.25 10.80 10.51
CA GLY A 170 1.97 12.23 10.32
C GLY A 170 2.12 13.10 11.57
N SER A 171 1.93 14.41 11.38
CA SER A 171 2.31 15.56 12.22
C SER A 171 1.65 15.72 13.60
N ASP A 172 0.74 14.84 13.99
CA ASP A 172 -0.03 14.97 15.25
C ASP A 172 0.53 14.11 16.39
N ARG A 173 1.53 13.28 16.09
CA ARG A 173 2.34 12.53 17.05
C ARG A 173 3.80 12.94 16.85
N GLU A 174 4.61 12.93 17.91
CA GLU A 174 6.05 13.09 17.77
C GLU A 174 6.54 12.26 16.58
N ALA A 175 7.28 12.89 15.67
CA ALA A 175 7.72 12.30 14.43
C ALA A 175 8.69 11.14 14.72
N HIS A 176 8.14 9.97 15.03
CA HIS A 176 8.90 8.77 15.31
C HIS A 176 9.32 8.14 13.99
N ALA A 177 10.62 7.89 13.88
CA ALA A 177 11.25 7.12 12.81
C ALA A 177 11.83 5.86 13.45
N SER A 178 11.36 4.69 13.04
CA SER A 178 11.88 3.40 13.50
C SER A 178 12.16 2.47 12.32
N GLY A 179 13.20 1.64 12.46
CA GLY A 179 13.64 0.75 11.39
C GLY A 179 14.38 1.47 10.27
N VAL A 180 14.39 0.84 9.09
CA VAL A 180 15.19 1.26 7.94
C VAL A 180 14.28 1.38 6.72
N LEU A 181 14.23 2.58 6.13
CA LEU A 181 13.54 2.79 4.85
C LEU A 181 14.33 2.18 3.69
N PRO A 182 13.64 1.72 2.62
CA PRO A 182 14.31 1.33 1.39
C PRO A 182 14.97 2.54 0.72
N GLN A 183 15.73 2.30 -0.34
CA GLN A 183 16.19 3.40 -1.20
C GLN A 183 14.99 4.10 -1.83
N PRO A 184 15.00 5.45 -1.92
CA PRO A 184 13.93 6.18 -2.60
C PRO A 184 13.94 5.85 -4.10
N VAL A 185 12.75 5.84 -4.70
CA VAL A 185 12.60 5.54 -6.14
C VAL A 185 12.81 6.76 -7.02
N MET A 186 12.72 7.96 -6.42
CA MET A 186 12.87 9.23 -7.10
C MET A 186 13.34 10.30 -6.10
N HIS A 187 14.12 11.26 -6.59
CA HIS A 187 14.55 12.46 -5.86
C HIS A 187 13.85 13.71 -6.41
N LYS A 188 13.83 14.79 -5.63
CA LYS A 188 13.24 16.09 -6.00
C LYS A 188 13.69 16.63 -7.37
N ASP A 189 14.94 16.39 -7.73
CA ASP A 189 15.51 16.85 -9.00
C ASP A 189 14.80 16.28 -10.23
N ALA A 190 14.19 15.09 -10.11
CA ALA A 190 13.42 14.48 -11.19
C ALA A 190 12.19 15.31 -11.60
N LEU A 191 11.70 16.17 -10.70
CA LEU A 191 10.56 17.06 -10.96
C LEU A 191 10.94 18.31 -11.77
N GLN A 192 12.24 18.57 -11.99
CA GLN A 192 12.73 19.70 -12.79
C GLN A 192 12.18 21.05 -12.32
N GLY A 193 12.02 21.24 -11.00
CA GLY A 193 11.48 22.46 -10.40
C GLY A 193 9.96 22.64 -10.50
N ARG A 194 9.24 21.68 -11.08
CA ARG A 194 7.77 21.74 -11.19
C ARG A 194 7.11 21.50 -9.84
N PRO A 195 6.11 22.31 -9.44
CA PRO A 195 5.40 22.11 -8.18
C PRO A 195 4.43 20.95 -8.30
N VAL A 196 4.77 19.80 -7.70
CA VAL A 196 3.90 18.62 -7.63
C VAL A 196 3.51 18.39 -6.17
N ARG A 197 2.21 18.15 -5.94
CA ARG A 197 1.68 17.81 -4.61
C ARG A 197 1.70 16.30 -4.42
N PHE A 198 2.51 15.83 -3.48
CA PHE A 198 2.53 14.43 -3.03
C PHE A 198 1.85 14.32 -1.66
N THR A 199 1.42 13.11 -1.28
CA THR A 199 1.16 12.82 0.13
C THR A 199 2.47 12.94 0.91
N ARG A 200 2.52 13.83 1.90
CA ARG A 200 3.72 14.15 2.66
C ARG A 200 3.63 13.64 4.10
N TRP A 201 4.73 13.11 4.60
CA TRP A 201 4.79 12.51 5.93
C TRP A 201 5.99 12.99 6.74
N SER A 202 5.91 12.87 8.07
CA SER A 202 6.92 13.39 9.01
C SER A 202 7.67 12.29 9.78
N GLY A 203 7.14 11.08 9.85
CA GLY A 203 7.78 9.91 10.47
C GLY A 203 7.47 8.61 9.72
N TYR A 204 8.00 7.49 10.22
CA TYR A 204 7.77 6.17 9.64
C TYR A 204 8.02 5.06 10.67
N GLY A 205 7.37 3.91 10.46
CA GLY A 205 7.74 2.64 11.07
C GLY A 205 8.07 1.64 9.97
N ALA A 206 9.33 1.22 9.91
CA ALA A 206 9.86 0.31 8.91
C ALA A 206 10.53 -0.91 9.55
N ASN A 207 10.97 -1.85 8.72
CA ASN A 207 11.55 -3.11 9.20
C ASN A 207 12.88 -2.89 9.92
N ILE A 208 13.17 -3.73 10.92
CA ILE A 208 14.48 -3.73 11.56
C ILE A 208 15.59 -4.00 10.55
N GLU A 209 16.76 -3.44 10.83
CA GLU A 209 17.92 -3.46 9.94
C GLU A 209 18.32 -4.85 9.41
N PRO A 210 18.35 -5.94 10.21
CA PRO A 210 18.67 -7.28 9.68
C PRO A 210 17.70 -7.74 8.57
N LEU A 211 16.42 -7.43 8.71
CA LEU A 211 15.39 -7.82 7.74
C LEU A 211 15.42 -6.91 6.50
N ALA A 212 15.59 -5.61 6.69
CA ALA A 212 15.73 -4.65 5.60
C ALA A 212 16.95 -4.94 4.71
N ARG A 213 18.06 -5.42 5.30
CA ARG A 213 19.23 -5.86 4.52
C ARG A 213 19.00 -7.17 3.79
N ALA A 214 18.24 -8.10 4.37
CA ALA A 214 17.95 -9.39 3.74
C ALA A 214 16.96 -9.27 2.57
N ALA A 215 15.97 -8.40 2.68
CA ALA A 215 14.99 -8.08 1.64
C ALA A 215 14.90 -6.55 1.45
N PRO A 216 15.74 -5.95 0.56
CA PRO A 216 15.85 -4.50 0.42
C PRO A 216 14.70 -3.85 -0.35
N ALA A 217 13.93 -4.62 -1.11
CA ALA A 217 12.74 -4.11 -1.78
C ALA A 217 11.62 -3.93 -0.75
N ALA A 218 11.04 -2.73 -0.69
CA ALA A 218 9.97 -2.43 0.24
C ALA A 218 9.05 -1.33 -0.32
N GLY A 219 7.79 -1.33 0.10
CA GLY A 219 6.83 -0.30 -0.27
C GLY A 219 5.86 0.02 0.86
N PHE A 220 5.38 1.26 0.90
CA PHE A 220 4.46 1.69 1.96
C PHE A 220 3.02 1.24 1.69
N PHE A 221 2.22 1.05 2.74
CA PHE A 221 0.80 0.65 2.62
C PHE A 221 -0.18 1.66 3.25
N ASN A 222 0.24 2.91 3.45
CA ASN A 222 -0.64 3.98 3.93
C ASN A 222 -1.85 4.18 3.00
N PRO A 223 -3.09 4.08 3.52
CA PRO A 223 -4.27 4.46 2.76
C PRO A 223 -4.39 5.98 2.69
N VAL A 224 -5.03 6.47 1.63
CA VAL A 224 -5.63 7.81 1.61
C VAL A 224 -7.11 7.64 1.86
N VAL A 225 -7.61 8.37 2.85
CA VAL A 225 -9.00 8.33 3.28
C VAL A 225 -9.67 9.62 2.84
N ASP A 226 -10.74 9.49 2.06
CA ASP A 226 -11.52 10.64 1.61
C ASP A 226 -12.25 11.30 2.79
N ALA A 227 -12.80 12.49 2.57
CA ALA A 227 -13.48 13.26 3.62
C ALA A 227 -14.71 12.54 4.24
N ASP A 228 -15.24 11.53 3.56
CA ASP A 228 -16.34 10.67 4.01
C ASP A 228 -15.87 9.38 4.72
N GLY A 229 -14.56 9.17 4.88
CA GLY A 229 -14.00 7.99 5.52
C GLY A 229 -13.77 6.81 4.58
N VAL A 230 -14.04 6.95 3.29
CA VAL A 230 -13.95 5.87 2.30
C VAL A 230 -12.58 5.88 1.62
N VAL A 231 -12.00 4.69 1.41
CA VAL A 231 -10.75 4.52 0.65
C VAL A 231 -11.09 4.22 -0.81
N ARG A 232 -10.90 5.20 -1.69
CA ARG A 232 -11.10 5.06 -3.15
C ARG A 232 -9.80 4.98 -3.94
N ALA A 233 -8.73 5.55 -3.40
CA ALA A 233 -7.44 5.69 -4.04
C ALA A 233 -6.29 5.36 -3.09
N ILE A 234 -5.14 5.02 -3.66
CA ILE A 234 -3.90 4.76 -2.92
C ILE A 234 -2.80 5.63 -3.53
N PRO A 235 -1.96 6.28 -2.71
CA PRO A 235 -0.78 6.98 -3.21
C PRO A 235 0.18 5.98 -3.83
N LEU A 236 0.61 6.23 -5.07
CA LEU A 236 1.68 5.44 -5.68
C LEU A 236 3.05 5.89 -5.19
N LEU A 237 3.20 7.19 -4.93
CA LEU A 237 4.39 7.79 -4.36
C LEU A 237 4.06 8.65 -3.15
N ALA A 238 4.92 8.60 -2.14
CA ALA A 238 4.84 9.44 -0.95
C ALA A 238 6.14 10.19 -0.72
N GLU A 239 6.04 11.43 -0.23
CA GLU A 239 7.19 12.28 0.08
C GLU A 239 7.58 12.17 1.55
N TYR A 240 8.86 11.90 1.80
CA TYR A 240 9.50 12.01 3.10
C TYR A 240 10.89 12.65 2.94
N ARG A 241 11.11 13.80 3.59
CA ARG A 241 12.38 14.56 3.54
C ARG A 241 12.92 14.78 2.11
N ASP A 242 12.08 15.33 1.22
CA ASP A 242 12.40 15.63 -0.19
C ASP A 242 12.81 14.39 -1.04
N GLN A 243 12.50 13.19 -0.55
CA GLN A 243 12.67 11.93 -1.25
C GLN A 243 11.31 11.26 -1.46
N TYR A 244 11.19 10.50 -2.56
CA TYR A 244 9.95 9.84 -2.93
C TYR A 244 10.09 8.34 -2.83
N TYR A 245 9.13 7.75 -2.15
CA TYR A 245 9.05 6.33 -1.90
C TYR A 245 7.82 5.77 -2.56
N GLU A 246 7.83 4.48 -2.88
CA GLU A 246 6.74 3.80 -3.59
C GLU A 246 5.82 3.01 -2.66
N SER A 247 4.57 2.85 -3.10
CA SER A 247 3.62 1.96 -2.42
C SER A 247 4.00 0.48 -2.55
N LEU A 248 3.50 -0.36 -1.66
CA LEU A 248 3.67 -1.81 -1.69
C LEU A 248 3.24 -2.42 -3.03
N ALA A 249 2.10 -1.96 -3.57
CA ALA A 249 1.60 -2.42 -4.87
C ALA A 249 2.55 -2.03 -6.02
N LEU A 250 3.09 -0.81 -6.02
CA LEU A 250 4.03 -0.35 -7.05
C LEU A 250 5.37 -1.09 -6.94
N ALA A 251 5.90 -1.28 -5.73
CA ALA A 251 7.14 -2.02 -5.49
C ALA A 251 7.03 -3.47 -5.99
N MET A 252 5.91 -4.15 -5.71
CA MET A 252 5.66 -5.49 -6.21
C MET A 252 5.53 -5.55 -7.73
N PHE A 253 4.78 -4.63 -8.33
CA PHE A 253 4.67 -4.56 -9.78
C PHE A 253 6.03 -4.34 -10.43
N ARG A 254 6.86 -3.44 -9.90
CA ARG A 254 8.21 -3.20 -10.40
C ARG A 254 9.10 -4.42 -10.23
N ALA A 255 9.07 -5.10 -9.08
CA ALA A 255 9.84 -6.32 -8.86
C ALA A 255 9.47 -7.41 -9.89
N LEU A 256 8.17 -7.59 -10.18
CA LEU A 256 7.69 -8.49 -11.23
C LEU A 256 8.11 -8.05 -12.64
N ALA A 257 8.19 -6.75 -12.89
CA ALA A 257 8.55 -6.17 -14.18
C ALA A 257 10.08 -6.02 -14.42
N GLY A 258 10.92 -6.53 -13.51
CA GLY A 258 12.38 -6.44 -13.64
C GLY A 258 12.99 -5.12 -13.17
N GLY A 259 12.31 -4.41 -12.25
CA GLY A 259 12.80 -3.21 -11.57
C GLY A 259 12.90 -1.95 -12.44
N PRO A 260 11.90 -1.60 -13.28
CA PRO A 260 11.96 -0.37 -14.08
C PRO A 260 12.14 0.87 -13.21
N ALA A 261 12.82 1.89 -13.74
CA ALA A 261 12.97 3.19 -13.08
C ALA A 261 11.63 3.93 -13.05
N VAL A 262 11.40 4.67 -11.97
CA VAL A 262 10.20 5.48 -11.75
C VAL A 262 10.48 6.92 -12.16
N GLU A 263 9.69 7.45 -13.09
CA GLU A 263 9.86 8.81 -13.61
C GLU A 263 8.54 9.59 -13.56
N PRO A 264 8.60 10.90 -13.28
CA PRO A 264 7.42 11.73 -13.32
C PRO A 264 7.01 11.99 -14.78
N GLY A 265 5.73 11.84 -15.04
CA GLY A 265 5.11 12.10 -16.32
C GLY A 265 4.19 13.30 -16.24
N PHE A 266 4.42 14.27 -17.12
CA PHE A 266 3.63 15.49 -17.19
C PHE A 266 2.92 15.57 -18.54
N THR A 267 1.73 16.14 -18.57
CA THR A 267 1.03 16.47 -19.80
C THR A 267 1.87 17.44 -20.62
N ALA A 268 2.12 17.13 -21.90
CA ALA A 268 2.70 18.10 -22.82
C ALA A 268 1.64 19.15 -23.18
N ASP A 269 2.02 20.43 -23.28
CA ASP A 269 1.13 21.55 -23.60
C ASP A 269 0.32 21.30 -24.88
N GLY A 270 -0.88 20.75 -24.75
CA GLY A 270 -1.81 20.56 -25.85
C GLY A 270 -2.57 21.85 -26.11
N ALA A 271 -2.22 22.57 -27.19
CA ALA A 271 -2.96 23.63 -27.93
C ALA A 271 -3.86 24.65 -27.18
N GLY A 272 -3.81 24.72 -25.85
CA GLY A 272 -4.73 25.45 -24.99
C GLY A 272 -4.05 26.22 -23.85
N GLY A 273 -2.72 26.37 -23.90
CA GLY A 273 -1.96 27.38 -23.15
C GLY A 273 -2.27 27.49 -21.67
N ARG A 274 -2.49 26.35 -20.98
CA ARG A 274 -2.48 26.32 -19.52
C ARG A 274 -1.17 25.66 -19.09
N ASP A 275 -0.42 26.37 -18.26
CA ASP A 275 0.74 25.90 -17.50
C ASP A 275 0.32 24.78 -16.51
N ASP A 276 -0.30 23.71 -17.01
CA ASP A 276 -0.74 22.60 -16.19
C ASP A 276 0.47 21.70 -15.96
N HIS A 277 1.34 22.12 -15.04
CA HIS A 277 2.47 21.35 -14.53
C HIS A 277 2.04 20.15 -13.68
N ALA A 278 0.77 19.75 -13.76
CA ALA A 278 0.22 18.62 -13.05
C ALA A 278 0.89 17.34 -13.56
N LEU A 279 1.43 16.57 -12.60
CA LEU A 279 1.88 15.22 -12.85
C LEU A 279 0.62 14.36 -13.07
N ASP A 280 0.42 13.87 -14.30
CA ASP A 280 -0.77 13.10 -14.69
C ASP A 280 -0.47 11.59 -14.85
N HIS A 281 0.81 11.21 -14.82
CA HIS A 281 1.23 9.81 -14.79
C HIS A 281 2.58 9.61 -14.14
N ILE A 282 2.82 8.39 -13.70
CA ILE A 282 4.16 7.86 -13.46
C ILE A 282 4.55 7.02 -14.68
N ARG A 283 5.79 7.20 -15.15
CA ARG A 283 6.39 6.37 -16.19
C ARG A 283 7.32 5.35 -15.55
N LEU A 284 7.07 4.08 -15.85
CA LEU A 284 7.94 2.97 -15.48
C LEU A 284 8.79 2.63 -16.70
N ARG A 285 10.07 2.99 -16.65
CA ARG A 285 11.00 2.86 -17.77
C ARG A 285 12.00 1.72 -17.52
N SER A 286 12.03 0.78 -18.44
CA SER A 286 13.07 -0.25 -18.59
C SER A 286 13.71 -0.10 -19.97
N ASP A 287 14.85 -0.74 -20.21
CA ASP A 287 15.62 -0.62 -21.47
C ASP A 287 14.80 -0.98 -22.72
N SER A 288 13.80 -1.87 -22.57
CA SER A 288 12.99 -2.39 -23.68
C SER A 288 11.51 -1.99 -23.64
N ARG A 289 11.03 -1.39 -22.55
CA ARG A 289 9.59 -1.12 -22.33
C ARG A 289 9.38 0.14 -21.50
N SER A 290 8.32 0.87 -21.84
CA SER A 290 7.81 1.96 -21.02
C SER A 290 6.34 1.71 -20.72
N HIS A 291 5.97 1.74 -19.45
CA HIS A 291 4.59 1.63 -18.99
C HIS A 291 4.15 2.95 -18.34
N ARG A 292 2.92 3.36 -18.59
CA ARG A 292 2.35 4.61 -18.08
C ARG A 292 1.25 4.27 -17.08
N VAL A 293 1.43 4.67 -15.83
CA VAL A 293 0.42 4.52 -14.77
C VAL A 293 -0.22 5.89 -14.52
N PRO A 294 -1.50 6.09 -14.85
CA PRO A 294 -2.17 7.37 -14.62
C PRO A 294 -2.26 7.67 -13.12
N VAL A 295 -2.12 8.94 -12.74
CA VAL A 295 -2.31 9.39 -11.36
C VAL A 295 -3.06 10.71 -11.31
N ALA A 296 -3.71 10.97 -10.18
CA ALA A 296 -4.38 12.22 -9.87
C ALA A 296 -3.52 13.09 -8.91
N GLU A 297 -4.08 14.22 -8.44
CA GLU A 297 -3.47 15.06 -7.40
C GLU A 297 -3.08 14.21 -6.18
N GLY A 298 -1.93 14.51 -5.55
CA GLY A 298 -1.39 13.68 -4.48
C GLY A 298 -0.60 12.46 -4.98
N VAL A 299 -0.50 12.27 -6.31
CA VAL A 299 0.13 11.12 -6.96
C VAL A 299 -0.53 9.80 -6.52
N VAL A 300 -1.86 9.85 -6.46
CA VAL A 300 -2.72 8.71 -6.12
C VAL A 300 -3.31 8.08 -7.38
N THR A 301 -3.61 6.79 -7.31
CA THR A 301 -4.40 6.10 -8.33
C THR A 301 -5.67 5.54 -7.71
N LEU A 302 -6.76 5.55 -8.48
CA LEU A 302 -8.00 4.88 -8.10
C LEU A 302 -7.75 3.36 -8.01
N VAL A 303 -8.32 2.73 -6.99
CA VAL A 303 -8.26 1.28 -6.84
C VAL A 303 -9.28 0.65 -7.80
N PRO A 304 -8.86 -0.22 -8.74
CA PRO A 304 -9.76 -0.86 -9.68
C PRO A 304 -10.46 -2.04 -9.01
N PHE A 305 -11.37 -1.75 -8.06
CA PHE A 305 -12.06 -2.78 -7.28
C PHE A 305 -12.76 -3.80 -8.19
N ARG A 306 -12.41 -5.07 -8.00
CA ARG A 306 -12.93 -6.20 -8.77
C ARG A 306 -14.20 -6.80 -8.19
N GLY A 307 -14.45 -6.64 -6.89
CA GLY A 307 -15.56 -7.27 -6.19
C GLY A 307 -15.72 -6.75 -4.76
N PRO A 308 -16.67 -7.30 -3.98
CA PRO A 308 -17.05 -6.81 -2.65
C PRO A 308 -16.01 -7.05 -1.55
N GLY A 309 -14.97 -7.84 -1.84
CA GLY A 309 -13.84 -8.09 -0.94
C GLY A 309 -13.99 -9.30 -0.01
N GLY A 310 -12.85 -9.69 0.57
CA GLY A 310 -12.72 -10.78 1.53
C GLY A 310 -12.79 -12.18 0.91
N PRO A 311 -12.66 -13.24 1.74
CA PRO A 311 -12.61 -14.63 1.29
C PRO A 311 -13.84 -15.08 0.49
N ALA A 312 -15.01 -14.50 0.78
CA ALA A 312 -16.26 -14.77 0.07
C ALA A 312 -16.52 -13.82 -1.11
N GLY A 313 -15.64 -12.83 -1.35
CA GLY A 313 -15.83 -11.81 -2.38
C GLY A 313 -15.50 -12.27 -3.80
N GLY A 314 -14.72 -13.35 -3.94
CA GLY A 314 -14.47 -14.03 -5.23
C GLY A 314 -13.47 -13.33 -6.17
N SER A 315 -12.90 -12.18 -5.79
CA SER A 315 -11.90 -11.46 -6.60
C SER A 315 -10.53 -12.15 -6.61
N PHE A 316 -10.15 -12.76 -5.48
CA PHE A 316 -8.85 -13.41 -5.27
C PHE A 316 -9.02 -14.68 -4.46
N ARG A 317 -8.08 -15.62 -4.61
CA ARG A 317 -8.03 -16.82 -3.78
C ARG A 317 -7.41 -16.48 -2.43
N TYR A 318 -8.08 -16.88 -1.35
CA TYR A 318 -7.56 -16.79 0.01
C TYR A 318 -7.04 -18.16 0.48
N VAL A 319 -5.90 -18.15 1.17
CA VAL A 319 -5.31 -19.33 1.80
C VAL A 319 -4.94 -18.97 3.24
N SER A 320 -5.46 -19.70 4.21
CA SER A 320 -5.10 -19.49 5.62
C SER A 320 -3.61 -19.73 5.83
N ALA A 321 -2.92 -18.83 6.53
CA ALA A 321 -1.51 -19.00 6.87
C ALA A 321 -1.28 -20.25 7.75
N ALA A 322 -2.26 -20.63 8.58
CA ALA A 322 -2.23 -21.91 9.30
C ALA A 322 -2.29 -23.13 8.38
N ASP A 323 -3.04 -23.09 7.27
CA ASP A 323 -3.07 -24.22 6.32
C ASP A 323 -1.72 -24.41 5.63
N LEU A 324 -1.03 -23.31 5.31
CA LEU A 324 0.34 -23.35 4.78
C LEU A 324 1.31 -23.94 5.79
N LEU A 325 1.37 -23.41 7.01
CA LEU A 325 2.28 -23.89 8.06
C LEU A 325 2.03 -25.36 8.42
N ALA A 326 0.77 -25.80 8.40
CA ALA A 326 0.39 -27.18 8.65
C ALA A 326 0.50 -28.08 7.40
N LYS A 327 0.94 -27.55 6.25
CA LYS A 327 1.07 -28.26 4.97
C LYS A 327 -0.23 -28.95 4.51
N ARG A 328 -1.37 -28.28 4.75
CA ARG A 328 -2.71 -28.76 4.39
C ARG A 328 -3.13 -28.42 2.95
N ILE A 329 -2.37 -27.56 2.26
CA ILE A 329 -2.58 -27.28 0.84
C ILE A 329 -1.72 -28.18 -0.05
N ALA A 330 -2.21 -28.47 -1.25
CA ALA A 330 -1.48 -29.28 -2.21
C ALA A 330 -0.11 -28.64 -2.54
N PRO A 331 1.00 -29.41 -2.58
CA PRO A 331 2.32 -28.91 -2.96
C PRO A 331 2.30 -28.22 -4.33
N ALA A 332 3.12 -27.18 -4.49
CA ALA A 332 3.20 -26.39 -5.72
C ALA A 332 1.86 -25.81 -6.22
N SER A 333 0.81 -25.76 -5.39
CA SER A 333 -0.49 -25.19 -5.80
C SER A 333 -0.46 -23.68 -5.96
N LEU A 334 0.56 -23.01 -5.40
CA LEU A 334 0.83 -21.58 -5.57
C LEU A 334 1.99 -21.31 -6.54
N LYS A 335 2.36 -22.29 -7.37
CA LYS A 335 3.49 -22.16 -8.28
C LYS A 335 3.29 -21.00 -9.25
N GLY A 336 4.27 -20.10 -9.30
CA GLY A 336 4.26 -18.94 -10.19
C GLY A 336 3.22 -17.86 -9.80
N LYS A 337 2.59 -17.97 -8.62
CA LYS A 337 1.59 -17.01 -8.16
C LYS A 337 2.24 -15.81 -7.49
N ILE A 338 1.57 -14.66 -7.60
CA ILE A 338 1.86 -13.45 -6.84
C ILE A 338 1.20 -13.62 -5.48
N VAL A 339 1.98 -13.66 -4.41
CA VAL A 339 1.47 -13.88 -3.06
C VAL A 339 1.53 -12.58 -2.26
N LEU A 340 0.45 -12.26 -1.56
CA LEU A 340 0.37 -11.19 -0.57
C LEU A 340 0.03 -11.78 0.79
N ILE A 341 0.77 -11.44 1.83
CA ILE A 341 0.38 -11.75 3.22
C ILE A 341 -0.32 -10.53 3.81
N GLY A 342 -1.52 -10.74 4.34
CA GLY A 342 -2.27 -9.71 5.05
C GLY A 342 -3.27 -10.33 6.02
N THR A 343 -4.20 -9.52 6.55
CA THR A 343 -5.15 -9.98 7.56
C THR A 343 -6.58 -9.59 7.21
N THR A 344 -7.49 -10.55 7.35
CA THR A 344 -8.94 -10.32 7.42
C THR A 344 -9.47 -10.37 8.85
N ALA A 345 -8.66 -10.80 9.84
CA ALA A 345 -9.06 -10.89 11.23
C ALA A 345 -9.42 -9.50 11.80
N PRO A 346 -10.67 -9.26 12.27
CA PRO A 346 -11.10 -7.95 12.76
C PRO A 346 -10.24 -7.40 13.90
N GLY A 347 -9.71 -8.29 14.75
CA GLY A 347 -8.84 -7.93 15.88
C GLY A 347 -7.49 -7.32 15.50
N LEU A 348 -7.07 -7.43 14.23
CA LEU A 348 -5.84 -6.83 13.71
C LEU A 348 -6.08 -5.46 13.03
N GLN A 349 -7.33 -4.99 13.00
CA GLN A 349 -7.73 -3.63 12.63
C GLN A 349 -7.30 -3.16 11.22
N ASP A 350 -7.16 -4.08 10.25
CA ASP A 350 -6.86 -3.74 8.86
C ASP A 350 -8.11 -3.61 7.95
N LEU A 351 -9.30 -3.65 8.54
CA LEU A 351 -10.55 -3.50 7.79
C LEU A 351 -10.81 -2.02 7.48
N ARG A 352 -11.13 -1.75 6.21
CA ARG A 352 -11.39 -0.42 5.66
C ARG A 352 -12.80 -0.30 5.11
N VAL A 353 -13.33 0.92 5.15
CA VAL A 353 -14.53 1.28 4.40
C VAL A 353 -14.09 1.61 2.97
N THR A 354 -14.70 0.95 2.00
CA THR A 354 -14.43 1.13 0.57
C THR A 354 -15.75 1.34 -0.18
N PRO A 355 -15.71 1.78 -1.44
CA PRO A 355 -16.89 1.83 -2.28
C PRO A 355 -17.60 0.49 -2.38
N VAL A 356 -16.95 -0.65 -2.19
CA VAL A 356 -17.53 -1.98 -2.44
C VAL A 356 -17.90 -2.74 -1.17
N GLY A 357 -17.50 -2.27 0.01
CA GLY A 357 -17.81 -2.89 1.30
C GLY A 357 -17.31 -2.09 2.49
N GLN A 358 -17.94 -2.24 3.66
CA GLN A 358 -17.58 -1.52 4.89
C GLN A 358 -16.47 -2.21 5.71
N ALA A 359 -16.11 -3.44 5.36
CA ALA A 359 -15.09 -4.25 6.01
C ALA A 359 -14.21 -4.91 4.94
N TYR A 360 -13.40 -4.11 4.25
CA TYR A 360 -12.52 -4.53 3.17
C TYR A 360 -11.08 -4.66 3.68
N ALA A 361 -10.40 -5.78 3.37
CA ALA A 361 -9.03 -5.98 3.84
C ALA A 361 -8.05 -5.05 3.11
N GLY A 362 -7.15 -4.38 3.85
CA GLY A 362 -6.13 -3.48 3.28
C GLY A 362 -5.32 -4.17 2.20
N VAL A 363 -4.87 -5.39 2.47
CA VAL A 363 -4.09 -6.22 1.54
C VAL A 363 -4.77 -6.43 0.18
N GLU A 364 -6.10 -6.51 0.16
CA GLU A 364 -6.82 -6.74 -1.08
C GLU A 364 -6.82 -5.48 -1.97
N THR A 365 -6.70 -4.28 -1.39
CA THR A 365 -6.55 -3.05 -2.19
C THR A 365 -5.25 -3.08 -3.00
N HIS A 366 -4.17 -3.61 -2.44
CA HIS A 366 -2.91 -3.86 -3.17
C HIS A 366 -3.09 -4.93 -4.24
N ALA A 367 -3.83 -6.01 -3.95
CA ALA A 367 -4.14 -7.05 -4.93
C ALA A 367 -4.91 -6.50 -6.15
N ASN A 368 -5.89 -5.61 -5.93
CA ASN A 368 -6.63 -4.97 -7.03
C ASN A 368 -5.70 -4.12 -7.91
N LEU A 369 -4.80 -3.33 -7.29
CA LEU A 369 -3.85 -2.50 -8.04
C LEU A 369 -2.84 -3.31 -8.84
N ILE A 370 -2.41 -4.48 -8.34
CA ILE A 370 -1.50 -5.36 -9.09
C ILE A 370 -2.24 -6.09 -10.21
N SER A 371 -3.54 -6.37 -10.02
CA SER A 371 -4.38 -7.08 -10.98
C SER A 371 -4.76 -6.24 -12.21
N GLY A 372 -5.13 -4.98 -11.98
CA GLY A 372 -5.57 -4.02 -12.99
C GLY A 372 -4.41 -3.45 -13.78
#